data_AF-W7LIT9-F1
#
_entry.id   AF-W7LIT9-F1
#
_cell.length_a   1.000
_cell.length_b   1.000
_cell.length_c   1.000
_cell.angle_alpha   90.00
_cell.angle_beta   90.00
_cell.angle_gamma   90.00
#
_symmetry.space_group_name_H-M   'P 1'
#
loop_
_entity.id
_entity.type
_entity.pdbx_description
1 polymer ?
#
loop_
_entity_poly.entity_id
_entity_poly.type
_entity_poly.pdbx_seq_one_letter_code
_entity_poly.pdbx_strand_id
1 'polypeptide(L)'
;MAKLTILDMKKMAAEKGGFCLSEEYINNLTKLTWKCSEGHIWDTIPKHIRKGAWCPICARKKENRKSYGKVTIDDMRIIAEEKQGSCLSKEYSNKSTKLKFQCINGHIFESRPAEILRRNWCAYCAGKYKNNIVKMQEVAQKFGGKCLSSKYINVFTKLRWQCANGHEFEAIPKHVLNGHWCPNCTFYLNEQRCRFIFECLFNTKFLKDHTALDGLELDGYNPELKLAFEYHGKQHYEEIGHFYSRGDMTLEDRMKRDKFKEEKCKELGIELIIIPYTIKSMDQVSFIVLELEKRGYSFQNDPESIDFSKFLPMKESLKEIQEIAKSQGGRCLSIEYINVDTEMEFECANGHRFFNTPYRIKKGNWCRKCFYIEKAGSTQRLDSNIMQELANKYGWQCLSHEYKNAREKLKWKCGKGHIFERSVSHVKEGRGCPECGKLR
;
A
#
# COMPACT_ATOMS: atom_id res chain seq x y z
N MET A 1 -20.30 -23.21 60.64
CA MET A 1 -18.91 -22.70 60.65
C MET A 1 -18.72 -21.91 61.94
N ALA A 2 -17.68 -22.21 62.72
CA ALA A 2 -17.43 -21.53 63.99
C ALA A 2 -17.25 -20.01 63.78
N LYS A 3 -17.89 -19.19 64.63
CA LYS A 3 -17.70 -17.74 64.63
C LYS A 3 -16.28 -17.44 65.09
N LEU A 4 -15.52 -16.75 64.25
CA LEU A 4 -14.17 -16.31 64.60
C LEU A 4 -14.24 -15.25 65.70
N THR A 5 -13.29 -15.31 66.62
CA THR A 5 -13.16 -14.40 67.77
C THR A 5 -11.87 -13.61 67.67
N ILE A 6 -11.71 -12.58 68.51
CA ILE A 6 -10.44 -11.84 68.61
C ILE A 6 -9.30 -12.75 69.11
N LEU A 7 -9.61 -13.79 69.88
CA LEU A 7 -8.64 -14.77 70.35
C LEU A 7 -8.04 -15.57 69.17
N ASP A 8 -8.86 -15.91 68.18
CA ASP A 8 -8.39 -16.55 66.94
C ASP A 8 -7.45 -15.63 66.15
N MET A 9 -7.70 -14.32 66.15
CA MET A 9 -6.80 -13.34 65.50
C MET A 9 -5.47 -13.24 66.22
N LYS A 10 -5.47 -13.23 67.57
CA LYS A 10 -4.26 -13.23 68.39
C LYS A 10 -3.45 -14.51 68.18
N LYS A 11 -4.10 -15.67 68.10
CA LYS A 11 -3.43 -16.95 67.80
C LYS A 11 -2.81 -16.96 66.41
N MET A 12 -3.52 -16.50 65.38
CA MET A 12 -2.98 -16.38 64.02
C MET A 12 -1.77 -15.44 63.94
N ALA A 13 -1.77 -14.36 64.74
CA ALA A 13 -0.61 -13.49 64.81
C ALA A 13 0.61 -14.20 65.42
N ALA A 14 0.40 -14.94 66.52
CA ALA A 14 1.45 -15.69 67.19
C ALA A 14 2.07 -16.77 66.29
N GLU A 15 1.25 -17.51 65.52
CA GLU A 15 1.72 -18.50 64.54
C GLU A 15 2.61 -17.88 63.45
N LYS A 16 2.42 -16.60 63.14
CA LYS A 16 3.24 -15.84 62.18
C LYS A 16 4.40 -15.08 62.84
N GLY A 17 4.66 -15.34 64.12
CA GLY A 17 5.72 -14.69 64.89
C GLY A 17 5.44 -13.21 65.19
N GLY A 18 4.17 -12.82 65.38
CA GLY A 18 3.80 -11.45 65.71
C GLY A 18 2.60 -11.38 66.66
N PHE A 19 2.00 -10.18 66.75
CA PHE A 19 0.94 -9.85 67.69
C PHE A 19 -0.22 -9.14 66.99
N CYS A 20 -1.45 -9.46 67.37
CA CYS A 20 -2.63 -8.65 67.04
C CYS A 20 -2.84 -7.67 68.19
N LEU A 21 -2.77 -6.37 67.91
CA LEU A 21 -2.89 -5.29 68.89
C LEU A 21 -4.34 -4.83 69.09
N SER A 22 -5.25 -5.19 68.19
CA SER A 22 -6.67 -4.88 68.36
C SER A 22 -7.31 -5.72 69.47
N GLU A 23 -8.22 -5.10 70.22
CA GLU A 23 -8.94 -5.72 71.35
C GLU A 23 -10.28 -6.33 70.96
N GLU A 24 -10.86 -5.88 69.85
CA GLU A 24 -12.16 -6.34 69.36
C GLU A 24 -12.10 -6.87 67.92
N TYR A 25 -12.89 -7.92 67.66
CA TYR A 25 -13.08 -8.48 66.32
C TYR A 25 -14.55 -8.37 65.92
N ILE A 26 -14.83 -7.60 64.87
CA ILE A 26 -16.19 -7.39 64.36
C ILE A 26 -16.46 -8.37 63.21
N ASN A 27 -15.63 -8.37 62.17
CA ASN A 27 -15.74 -9.25 61.01
C ASN A 27 -14.42 -9.31 60.21
N ASN A 28 -14.40 -10.10 59.14
CA ASN A 28 -13.21 -10.30 58.28
C ASN A 28 -12.85 -9.12 57.36
N LEU A 29 -13.67 -8.07 57.32
CA LEU A 29 -13.51 -6.87 56.50
C LEU A 29 -13.17 -5.62 57.33
N THR A 30 -13.37 -5.65 58.65
CA THR A 30 -12.89 -4.62 59.56
C THR A 30 -11.38 -4.75 59.73
N LYS A 31 -10.66 -3.63 59.64
CA LYS A 31 -9.21 -3.61 59.83
C LYS A 31 -8.87 -3.90 61.30
N LEU A 32 -7.85 -4.72 61.50
CA LEU A 32 -7.19 -4.87 62.79
C LEU A 32 -5.74 -4.38 62.67
N THR A 33 -5.16 -4.01 63.80
CA THR A 33 -3.78 -3.57 63.93
C THR A 33 -2.90 -4.75 64.32
N TRP A 34 -1.83 -4.97 63.54
CA TRP A 34 -0.92 -6.11 63.68
C TRP A 34 0.51 -5.62 63.88
N LYS A 35 1.31 -6.40 64.59
CA LYS A 35 2.74 -6.16 64.84
C LYS A 35 3.54 -7.43 64.49
N CYS A 36 4.64 -7.32 63.74
CA CYS A 36 5.49 -8.49 63.45
C CYS A 36 6.65 -8.63 64.44
N SER A 37 7.40 -9.74 64.35
CA SER A 37 8.62 -9.99 65.14
C SER A 37 9.66 -8.87 65.05
N GLU A 38 9.78 -8.24 63.87
CA GLU A 38 10.69 -7.11 63.63
C GLU A 38 10.17 -5.77 64.20
N GLY A 39 9.02 -5.78 64.89
CA GLY A 39 8.45 -4.61 65.57
C GLY A 39 7.61 -3.69 64.70
N HIS A 40 7.46 -3.96 63.40
CA HIS A 40 6.64 -3.13 62.50
C HIS A 40 5.15 -3.27 62.82
N ILE A 41 4.43 -2.15 62.87
CA ILE A 41 2.99 -2.09 63.11
C ILE A 41 2.27 -1.70 61.81
N TRP A 42 1.19 -2.39 61.46
CA TRP A 42 0.36 -2.06 60.29
C TRP A 42 -1.09 -2.48 60.48
N ASP A 43 -1.99 -1.78 59.78
CA ASP A 43 -3.42 -2.11 59.76
C ASP A 43 -3.79 -2.93 58.53
N THR A 44 -4.49 -4.04 58.72
CA THR A 44 -5.06 -4.80 57.60
C THR A 44 -6.25 -5.64 58.03
N ILE A 45 -7.03 -6.08 57.04
CA ILE A 45 -8.22 -6.89 57.28
C ILE A 45 -7.82 -8.37 57.54
N PRO A 46 -8.48 -9.05 58.49
CA PRO A 46 -8.21 -10.47 58.81
C PRO A 46 -8.28 -11.41 57.60
N LYS A 47 -9.14 -11.11 56.61
CA LYS A 47 -9.21 -11.87 55.35
C LYS A 47 -7.87 -11.96 54.63
N HIS A 48 -7.04 -10.92 54.65
CA HIS A 48 -5.75 -10.91 53.97
C HIS A 48 -4.70 -11.72 54.72
N ILE A 49 -4.71 -11.64 56.05
CA ILE A 49 -3.85 -12.46 56.91
C ILE A 49 -4.16 -13.95 56.71
N ARG A 50 -5.44 -14.32 56.69
CA ARG A 50 -5.89 -15.69 56.40
C ARG A 50 -5.50 -16.19 55.02
N LYS A 51 -5.40 -15.31 54.02
CA LYS A 51 -4.92 -15.65 52.67
C LYS A 51 -3.40 -15.76 52.55
N GLY A 52 -2.67 -15.54 53.65
CA GLY A 52 -1.21 -15.70 53.71
C GLY A 52 -0.41 -14.39 53.62
N ALA A 53 -1.06 -13.24 53.50
CA ALA A 53 -0.36 -11.95 53.56
C ALA A 53 0.08 -11.65 55.01
N TRP A 54 1.22 -10.98 55.19
CA TRP A 54 1.74 -10.61 56.51
C TRP A 54 2.31 -9.18 56.48
N CYS A 55 3.42 -8.93 57.17
CA CYS A 55 4.05 -7.61 57.25
C CYS A 55 4.54 -7.11 55.87
N PRO A 56 3.96 -6.01 55.34
CA PRO A 56 4.34 -5.47 54.03
C PRO A 56 5.76 -4.88 54.03
N ILE A 57 6.22 -4.38 55.17
CA ILE A 57 7.56 -3.79 55.31
C ILE A 57 8.64 -4.89 55.21
N CYS A 58 8.43 -6.03 55.89
CA CYS A 58 9.31 -7.19 55.78
C CYS A 58 9.27 -7.82 54.38
N ALA A 59 8.09 -7.87 53.75
CA ALA A 59 7.94 -8.37 52.37
C ALA A 59 8.74 -7.51 51.37
N ARG A 60 8.63 -6.18 51.48
CA ARG A 60 9.38 -5.23 50.63
C ARG A 60 10.91 -5.34 50.81
N LYS A 61 11.39 -5.58 52.04
CA LYS A 61 12.82 -5.86 52.31
C LYS A 61 13.30 -7.17 51.68
N LYS A 62 12.45 -8.19 51.54
CA LYS A 62 12.79 -9.46 50.87
C LYS A 62 12.81 -9.33 49.34
N GLU A 63 11.91 -8.53 48.75
CA GLU A 63 11.91 -8.26 47.30
C GLU A 63 13.16 -7.50 46.84
N ASN A 64 13.66 -6.55 47.66
CA ASN A 64 14.90 -5.83 47.40
C ASN A 64 16.19 -6.67 47.57
N ARG A 65 16.10 -7.92 48.07
CA ARG A 65 17.24 -8.86 48.14
C ARG A 65 17.39 -9.75 46.91
N LYS A 66 16.52 -9.67 45.90
CA LYS A 66 16.79 -10.21 44.56
C LYS A 66 17.63 -9.21 43.74
N SER A 67 18.75 -8.78 44.30
CA SER A 67 19.79 -8.11 43.53
C SER A 67 20.57 -9.19 42.78
N TYR A 68 20.41 -9.25 41.46
CA TYR A 68 21.37 -9.96 40.60
C TYR A 68 22.78 -9.53 41.01
N GLY A 69 23.64 -10.51 41.32
CA GLY A 69 25.05 -10.29 41.69
C GLY A 69 25.77 -9.38 40.70
N LYS A 70 26.92 -8.83 41.12
CA LYS A 70 27.78 -8.02 40.24
C LYS A 70 28.09 -8.81 38.95
N VAL A 71 27.33 -8.55 37.90
CA VAL A 71 27.65 -8.98 36.53
C VAL A 71 28.94 -8.28 36.16
N THR A 72 29.97 -9.02 35.77
CA THR A 72 31.24 -8.47 35.28
C THR A 72 31.18 -8.30 33.76
N ILE A 73 32.15 -7.59 33.19
CA ILE A 73 32.25 -7.47 31.73
C ILE A 73 32.59 -8.79 31.05
N ASP A 74 33.31 -9.68 31.74
CA ASP A 74 33.67 -10.99 31.22
C ASP A 74 32.45 -11.90 31.15
N ASP A 75 31.54 -11.82 32.13
CA ASP A 75 30.23 -12.50 32.04
C ASP A 75 29.45 -12.07 30.79
N MET A 76 29.52 -10.79 30.41
CA MET A 76 28.87 -10.26 29.20
C MET A 76 29.55 -10.71 27.91
N ARG A 77 30.86 -11.00 27.93
CA ARG A 77 31.59 -11.58 26.78
C ARG A 77 31.19 -13.03 26.57
N ILE A 78 31.16 -13.82 27.64
CA ILE A 78 30.74 -15.23 27.60
C ILE A 78 29.30 -15.33 27.07
N ILE A 79 28.38 -14.50 27.60
CA ILE A 79 26.99 -14.49 27.14
C ILE A 79 26.88 -14.05 25.67
N ALA A 80 27.75 -13.16 25.20
CA ALA A 80 27.77 -12.77 23.80
C ALA A 80 28.18 -13.93 22.90
N GLU A 81 29.22 -14.68 23.29
CA GLU A 81 29.69 -15.87 22.57
C GLU A 81 28.62 -16.97 22.55
N GLU A 82 27.98 -17.26 23.68
CA GLU A 82 26.85 -18.21 23.75
C GLU A 82 25.68 -17.83 22.83
N LYS A 83 25.48 -16.53 22.59
CA LYS A 83 24.45 -16.01 21.68
C LYS A 83 24.97 -15.78 20.26
N GLN A 84 26.10 -16.39 19.91
CA GLN A 84 26.73 -16.29 18.60
C GLN A 84 26.97 -14.83 18.21
N GLY A 85 27.63 -14.07 19.08
CA GLY A 85 28.01 -12.70 18.84
C GLY A 85 29.20 -12.29 19.71
N SER A 86 29.51 -11.00 19.71
CA SER A 86 30.70 -10.45 20.38
C SER A 86 30.35 -9.18 21.14
N CYS A 87 30.92 -9.02 22.33
CA CYS A 87 30.86 -7.78 23.10
C CYS A 87 32.03 -6.87 22.67
N LEU A 88 31.72 -5.68 22.13
CA LEU A 88 32.71 -4.70 21.65
C LEU A 88 33.10 -3.68 22.73
N SER A 89 32.36 -3.62 23.84
CA SER A 89 32.68 -2.73 24.96
C SER A 89 33.86 -3.27 25.77
N LYS A 90 34.74 -2.35 26.21
CA LYS A 90 35.93 -2.67 27.02
C LYS A 90 35.69 -2.50 28.53
N GLU A 91 34.71 -1.71 28.93
CA GLU A 91 34.43 -1.38 30.34
C GLU A 91 32.94 -1.52 30.68
N TYR A 92 32.67 -1.96 31.91
CA TYR A 92 31.34 -2.05 32.49
C TYR A 92 31.34 -1.40 33.86
N SER A 93 30.71 -0.23 33.99
CA SER A 93 30.71 0.55 35.22
C SER A 93 29.47 0.31 36.07
N ASN A 94 28.28 0.22 35.47
CA ASN A 94 27.02 0.04 36.22
C ASN A 94 25.90 -0.64 35.43
N LYS A 95 24.85 -1.10 36.12
CA LYS A 95 23.68 -1.80 35.53
C LYS A 95 22.89 -0.96 34.50
N SER A 96 23.11 0.35 34.46
CA SER A 96 22.49 1.29 33.53
C SER A 96 23.33 1.60 32.29
N THR A 97 24.62 1.23 32.27
CA THR A 97 25.50 1.51 31.13
C THR A 97 25.13 0.59 29.97
N LYS A 98 24.99 1.18 28.78
CA LYS A 98 24.77 0.43 27.55
C LYS A 98 26.10 -0.12 27.07
N LEU A 99 26.14 -1.42 26.78
CA LEU A 99 27.29 -2.07 26.17
C LEU A 99 27.03 -2.25 24.67
N LYS A 100 28.10 -2.19 23.87
CA LYS A 100 28.08 -2.42 22.43
C LYS A 100 28.28 -3.90 22.14
N PHE A 101 27.41 -4.47 21.32
CA PHE A 101 27.45 -5.86 20.89
C PHE A 101 27.36 -5.97 19.37
N GLN A 102 27.88 -7.07 18.83
CA GLN A 102 27.77 -7.48 17.44
C GLN A 102 27.17 -8.88 17.38
N CYS A 103 26.14 -9.12 16.56
CA CYS A 103 25.61 -10.48 16.37
C CYS A 103 26.24 -11.19 15.16
N ILE A 104 25.97 -12.50 14.98
CA ILE A 104 26.41 -13.31 13.84
C ILE A 104 26.05 -12.71 12.47
N ASN A 105 24.93 -11.98 12.38
CA ASN A 105 24.51 -11.30 11.14
C ASN A 105 25.20 -9.93 10.95
N GLY A 106 26.21 -9.59 11.76
CA GLY A 106 26.98 -8.35 11.66
C GLY A 106 26.29 -7.10 12.22
N HIS A 107 25.12 -7.20 12.84
CA HIS A 107 24.43 -6.03 13.41
C HIS A 107 25.15 -5.54 14.66
N ILE A 108 25.54 -4.27 14.66
CA ILE A 108 26.11 -3.58 15.82
C ILE A 108 24.98 -2.86 16.57
N PHE A 109 24.84 -3.12 17.87
CA PHE A 109 23.78 -2.53 18.68
C PHE A 109 24.23 -2.26 20.12
N GLU A 110 23.56 -1.29 20.75
CA GLU A 110 23.77 -0.94 22.15
C GLU A 110 22.61 -1.43 23.00
N SER A 111 22.89 -2.20 24.06
CA SER A 111 21.86 -2.69 24.97
C SER A 111 22.38 -2.78 26.40
N ARG A 112 21.45 -2.79 27.36
CA ARG A 112 21.76 -2.95 28.78
C ARG A 112 21.92 -4.44 29.13
N PRO A 113 22.80 -4.81 30.06
CA PRO A 113 22.97 -6.20 30.51
C PRO A 113 21.65 -6.89 30.91
N ALA A 114 20.76 -6.18 31.60
CA ALA A 114 19.47 -6.71 32.02
C ALA A 114 18.52 -7.02 30.84
N GLU A 115 18.67 -6.32 29.71
CA GLU A 115 17.87 -6.54 28.50
C GLU A 115 18.41 -7.74 27.70
N ILE A 116 19.73 -7.88 27.61
CA ILE A 116 20.42 -9.03 27.01
C ILE A 116 19.99 -10.34 27.69
N LEU A 117 19.86 -10.33 29.02
CA LEU A 117 19.41 -11.48 29.80
C LEU A 117 17.91 -11.83 29.62
N ARG A 118 17.06 -10.89 29.17
CA ARG A 118 15.57 -11.06 29.13
C ARG A 118 15.01 -11.53 27.78
N ARG A 119 15.71 -12.43 27.08
CA ARG A 119 15.28 -13.20 25.87
C ARG A 119 15.54 -12.56 24.48
N ASN A 120 15.74 -11.25 24.34
CA ASN A 120 15.98 -10.63 23.01
C ASN A 120 17.43 -10.19 22.84
N TRP A 121 18.28 -11.11 22.37
CA TRP A 121 19.71 -10.89 22.11
C TRP A 121 19.96 -9.72 21.15
N CYS A 122 19.41 -9.80 19.94
CA CYS A 122 19.59 -8.78 18.90
C CYS A 122 18.21 -8.32 18.41
N ALA A 123 17.88 -7.04 18.63
CA ALA A 123 16.59 -6.47 18.22
C ALA A 123 16.40 -6.42 16.69
N TYR A 124 17.50 -6.44 15.93
CA TYR A 124 17.49 -6.56 14.47
C TYR A 124 17.11 -7.99 14.04
N CYS A 125 17.69 -9.02 14.67
CA CYS A 125 17.36 -10.42 14.39
C CYS A 125 15.99 -10.84 14.95
N ALA A 126 15.57 -10.26 16.08
CA ALA A 126 14.26 -10.50 16.69
C ALA A 126 13.10 -9.77 15.97
N GLY A 127 13.37 -9.09 14.86
CA GLY A 127 12.34 -8.45 14.03
C GLY A 127 11.71 -7.19 14.63
N LYS A 128 12.27 -6.63 15.72
CA LYS A 128 11.78 -5.40 16.36
C LYS A 128 12.07 -4.16 15.51
N TYR A 129 13.16 -4.19 14.74
CA TYR A 129 13.44 -3.24 13.65
C TYR A 129 13.19 -3.96 12.32
N LYS A 130 11.92 -4.00 11.87
CA LYS A 130 11.48 -4.74 10.68
C LYS A 130 12.20 -4.38 9.37
N ASN A 131 12.94 -3.27 9.33
CA ASN A 131 13.63 -2.78 8.15
C ASN A 131 15.11 -2.60 8.49
N ASN A 132 15.97 -3.29 7.75
CA ASN A 132 17.43 -3.20 7.80
C ASN A 132 17.96 -3.06 6.35
N ILE A 133 19.27 -2.86 6.19
CA ILE A 133 19.85 -2.64 4.85
C ILE A 133 19.68 -3.87 3.94
N VAL A 134 19.76 -5.09 4.50
CA VAL A 134 19.55 -6.34 3.78
C VAL A 134 18.16 -6.38 3.16
N LYS A 135 17.13 -6.04 3.94
CA LYS A 135 15.76 -5.92 3.43
C LYS A 135 15.63 -4.86 2.35
N MET A 136 16.35 -3.75 2.44
CA MET A 136 16.34 -2.73 1.38
C MET A 136 16.99 -3.25 0.10
N GLN A 137 18.06 -4.05 0.21
CA GLN A 137 18.68 -4.72 -0.93
C GLN A 137 17.76 -5.77 -1.55
N GLU A 138 17.07 -6.59 -0.75
CA GLU A 138 16.05 -7.53 -1.24
C GLU A 138 14.90 -6.82 -1.95
N VAL A 139 14.41 -5.71 -1.38
CA VAL A 139 13.37 -4.89 -2.01
C VAL A 139 13.87 -4.33 -3.34
N ALA A 140 15.12 -3.86 -3.40
CA ALA A 140 15.70 -3.40 -4.65
C ALA A 140 15.77 -4.50 -5.71
N GLN A 141 16.18 -5.72 -5.32
CA GLN A 141 16.24 -6.87 -6.22
C GLN A 141 14.86 -7.26 -6.76
N LYS A 142 13.81 -7.21 -5.93
CA LYS A 142 12.42 -7.43 -6.38
C LYS A 142 12.00 -6.44 -7.46
N PHE A 143 12.41 -5.19 -7.37
CA PHE A 143 12.17 -4.19 -8.42
C PHE A 143 13.20 -4.26 -9.59
N GLY A 144 14.01 -5.32 -9.67
CA GLY A 144 15.01 -5.52 -10.70
C GLY A 144 16.23 -4.58 -10.60
N GLY A 145 16.43 -3.94 -9.45
CA GLY A 145 17.51 -2.98 -9.20
C GLY A 145 18.43 -3.37 -8.04
N LYS A 146 19.26 -2.42 -7.60
CA LYS A 146 20.22 -2.58 -6.51
C LYS A 146 20.13 -1.39 -5.54
N CYS A 147 20.27 -1.67 -4.25
CA CYS A 147 20.50 -0.61 -3.26
C CYS A 147 22.01 -0.38 -3.15
N LEU A 148 22.48 0.80 -3.55
CA LEU A 148 23.91 1.19 -3.52
C LEU A 148 24.36 1.64 -2.14
N SER A 149 23.42 2.04 -1.27
CA SER A 149 23.73 2.36 0.11
C SER A 149 24.15 1.12 0.91
N SER A 150 25.19 1.26 1.72
CA SER A 150 25.68 0.23 2.64
C SER A 150 25.13 0.36 4.06
N LYS A 151 24.56 1.53 4.40
CA LYS A 151 24.08 1.85 5.75
C LYS A 151 22.60 2.24 5.72
N TYR A 152 21.82 1.61 6.59
CA TYR A 152 20.42 1.96 6.84
C TYR A 152 20.30 2.60 8.22
N ILE A 153 19.73 3.80 8.29
CA ILE A 153 19.49 4.52 9.55
C ILE A 153 18.03 4.36 9.96
N ASN A 154 17.09 4.79 9.12
CA ASN A 154 15.65 4.67 9.33
C ASN A 154 14.90 4.79 7.99
N VAL A 155 13.56 4.70 8.01
CA VAL A 155 12.72 4.73 6.81
C VAL A 155 12.60 6.10 6.13
N PHE A 156 13.05 7.17 6.79
CA PHE A 156 12.97 8.56 6.33
C PHE A 156 14.33 9.11 5.86
N THR A 157 15.43 8.42 6.16
CA THR A 157 16.74 8.77 5.62
C THR A 157 16.85 8.26 4.19
N LYS A 158 17.26 9.15 3.26
CA LYS A 158 17.46 8.79 1.86
C LYS A 158 18.52 7.70 1.72
N LEU A 159 18.26 6.73 0.84
CA LEU A 159 19.24 5.77 0.35
C LEU A 159 19.47 6.01 -1.14
N ARG A 160 20.62 5.54 -1.64
CA ARG A 160 20.97 5.49 -3.06
C ARG A 160 20.55 4.16 -3.64
N TRP A 161 19.84 4.21 -4.76
CA TRP A 161 19.26 3.07 -5.46
C TRP A 161 19.68 3.12 -6.93
N GLN A 162 19.75 1.96 -7.57
CA GLN A 162 19.97 1.78 -8.99
C GLN A 162 18.84 0.92 -9.54
N CYS A 163 18.16 1.33 -10.61
CA CYS A 163 17.13 0.48 -11.24
C CYS A 163 17.72 -0.49 -12.26
N ALA A 164 16.88 -1.37 -12.82
CA ALA A 164 17.27 -2.31 -13.89
C ALA A 164 17.90 -1.61 -15.12
N ASN A 165 17.47 -0.37 -15.40
CA ASN A 165 17.93 0.43 -16.54
C ASN A 165 19.22 1.21 -16.23
N GLY A 166 19.83 0.98 -15.07
CA GLY A 166 21.07 1.64 -14.65
C GLY A 166 20.89 3.04 -14.06
N HIS A 167 19.66 3.57 -13.96
CA HIS A 167 19.44 4.89 -13.36
C HIS A 167 19.74 4.86 -11.87
N GLU A 168 20.63 5.75 -11.42
CA GLU A 168 20.92 6.00 -10.02
C GLU A 168 20.04 7.12 -9.47
N PHE A 169 19.39 6.89 -8.32
CA PHE A 169 18.50 7.87 -7.70
C PHE A 169 18.50 7.78 -6.18
N GLU A 170 18.13 8.90 -5.54
CA GLU A 170 17.97 8.98 -4.09
C GLU A 170 16.50 8.93 -3.69
N ALA A 171 16.13 7.97 -2.85
CA ALA A 171 14.77 7.85 -2.34
C ALA A 171 14.74 7.39 -0.89
N ILE A 172 13.72 7.81 -0.15
CA ILE A 172 13.49 7.33 1.22
C ILE A 172 12.89 5.92 1.18
N PRO A 173 13.35 4.99 2.04
CA PRO A 173 12.85 3.62 2.10
C PRO A 173 11.33 3.50 2.24
N LYS A 174 10.68 4.43 2.95
CA LYS A 174 9.22 4.44 3.10
C LYS A 174 8.50 4.48 1.75
N HIS A 175 8.97 5.28 0.80
CA HIS A 175 8.35 5.43 -0.52
C HIS A 175 8.57 4.18 -1.37
N VAL A 176 9.78 3.64 -1.35
CA VAL A 176 10.14 2.39 -2.03
C VAL A 176 9.32 1.21 -1.53
N LEU A 177 9.16 1.08 -0.20
CA LEU A 177 8.32 0.05 0.42
C LEU A 177 6.83 0.20 0.07
N ASN A 178 6.38 1.42 -0.20
CA ASN A 178 5.01 1.70 -0.65
C ASN A 178 4.84 1.52 -2.17
N GLY A 179 5.87 1.07 -2.89
CA GLY A 179 5.81 0.78 -4.33
C GLY A 179 6.24 1.93 -5.24
N HIS A 180 6.69 3.06 -4.70
CA HIS A 180 7.28 4.13 -5.51
C HIS A 180 8.75 3.82 -5.80
N TRP A 181 9.04 3.46 -7.05
CA TRP A 181 10.38 3.09 -7.49
C TRP A 181 11.11 4.25 -8.20
N CYS A 182 11.94 3.94 -9.19
CA CYS A 182 12.77 4.87 -9.94
C CYS A 182 11.93 5.98 -10.59
N PRO A 183 12.11 7.25 -10.20
CA PRO A 183 11.36 8.37 -10.77
C PRO A 183 11.62 8.48 -12.28
N ASN A 184 12.83 8.15 -12.73
CA ASN A 184 13.15 8.19 -14.14
C ASN A 184 12.40 7.12 -14.93
N CYS A 185 12.10 5.96 -14.34
CA CYS A 185 11.30 4.92 -14.99
C CYS A 185 9.79 5.20 -14.93
N THR A 186 9.30 5.99 -13.97
CA THR A 186 7.86 6.26 -13.82
C THR A 186 7.38 7.54 -14.48
N PHE A 187 8.20 8.60 -14.53
CA PHE A 187 7.82 9.88 -15.15
C PHE A 187 8.11 9.94 -16.64
N TYR A 188 9.11 9.19 -17.12
CA TYR A 188 9.59 9.24 -18.51
C TYR A 188 9.34 7.93 -19.27
N LEU A 189 8.36 7.13 -18.86
CA LEU A 189 8.14 5.81 -19.47
C LEU A 189 7.81 5.92 -20.97
N ASN A 190 7.05 6.93 -21.37
CA ASN A 190 6.75 7.17 -22.79
C ASN A 190 7.97 7.67 -23.56
N GLU A 191 8.77 8.57 -22.98
CA GLU A 191 10.05 9.01 -23.56
C GLU A 191 11.01 7.82 -23.74
N GLN A 192 11.14 6.97 -22.72
CA GLN A 192 11.99 5.78 -22.75
C GLN A 192 11.47 4.75 -23.75
N ARG A 193 10.15 4.62 -23.91
CA ARG A 193 9.55 3.77 -24.92
C ARG A 193 9.85 4.29 -26.33
N CYS A 194 9.69 5.59 -26.56
CA CYS A 194 10.07 6.21 -27.84
C CYS A 194 11.56 5.95 -28.10
N ARG A 195 12.43 6.21 -27.11
CA ARG A 195 13.87 5.90 -27.21
C ARG A 195 14.11 4.46 -27.63
N PHE A 196 13.49 3.50 -26.94
CA PHE A 196 13.66 2.08 -27.24
C PHE A 196 13.23 1.74 -28.67
N ILE A 197 12.15 2.35 -29.19
CA ILE A 197 11.73 2.19 -30.59
C ILE A 197 12.82 2.70 -31.53
N PHE A 198 13.32 3.92 -31.33
CA PHE A 198 14.40 4.48 -32.15
C PHE A 198 15.67 3.61 -32.09
N GLU A 199 16.08 3.19 -30.90
CA GLU A 199 17.26 2.35 -30.70
C GLU A 199 17.10 0.97 -31.36
N CYS A 200 15.89 0.38 -31.34
CA CYS A 200 15.61 -0.87 -32.03
C CYS A 200 15.60 -0.69 -33.56
N LEU A 201 15.01 0.39 -34.08
CA LEU A 201 14.93 0.63 -35.54
C LEU A 201 16.30 0.86 -36.17
N PHE A 202 17.17 1.61 -35.50
CA PHE A 202 18.47 2.01 -36.01
C PHE A 202 19.64 1.19 -35.49
N ASN A 203 19.43 0.35 -34.47
CA ASN A 203 20.48 -0.38 -33.76
C ASN A 203 21.62 0.53 -33.24
N THR A 204 21.29 1.77 -32.92
CA THR A 204 22.20 2.79 -32.39
C THR A 204 21.59 3.39 -31.13
N LYS A 205 22.43 4.01 -30.28
CA LYS A 205 21.95 4.62 -29.03
C LYS A 205 21.42 6.02 -29.27
N PHE A 206 20.36 6.38 -28.56
CA PHE A 206 19.83 7.74 -28.50
C PHE A 206 20.01 8.28 -27.09
N LEU A 207 20.92 9.23 -26.92
CA LEU A 207 21.28 9.75 -25.59
C LEU A 207 20.46 11.01 -25.28
N LYS A 208 20.13 11.20 -23.99
CA LYS A 208 19.62 12.49 -23.50
C LYS A 208 20.77 13.49 -23.58
N ASP A 209 20.60 14.55 -24.34
CA ASP A 209 21.64 15.56 -24.55
C ASP A 209 21.14 16.92 -24.05
N HIS A 210 21.88 17.51 -23.10
CA HIS A 210 21.64 18.86 -22.56
C HIS A 210 22.57 19.91 -23.18
N THR A 211 23.56 19.48 -23.97
CA THR A 211 24.66 20.28 -24.48
C THR A 211 24.50 20.64 -25.95
N ALA A 212 23.80 19.82 -26.75
CA ALA A 212 23.57 20.08 -28.17
C ALA A 212 22.85 21.40 -28.48
N LEU A 213 22.06 21.95 -27.54
CA LEU A 213 21.24 23.14 -27.76
C LEU A 213 21.52 24.29 -26.75
N ASP A 214 22.76 24.49 -26.30
CA ASP A 214 23.14 25.49 -25.26
C ASP A 214 22.22 25.46 -24.02
N GLY A 215 22.05 24.29 -23.40
CA GLY A 215 21.29 24.14 -22.16
C GLY A 215 19.82 23.75 -22.32
N LEU A 216 19.34 23.48 -23.54
CA LEU A 216 18.05 22.84 -23.79
C LEU A 216 18.22 21.32 -23.94
N GLU A 217 17.41 20.56 -23.19
CA GLU A 217 17.43 19.09 -23.19
C GLU A 217 16.59 18.52 -24.33
N LEU A 218 17.13 17.52 -25.05
CA LEU A 218 16.40 16.66 -25.97
C LEU A 218 16.16 15.27 -25.34
N ASP A 219 14.98 14.70 -25.53
CA ASP A 219 14.63 13.39 -24.94
C ASP A 219 15.42 12.23 -25.54
N GLY A 220 15.90 12.37 -26.78
CA GLY A 220 16.92 11.51 -27.34
C GLY A 220 17.50 12.10 -28.61
N TYR A 221 18.83 12.08 -28.72
CA TYR A 221 19.57 12.55 -29.88
C TYR A 221 20.63 11.52 -30.29
N ASN A 222 20.78 11.35 -31.60
CA ASN A 222 21.87 10.61 -32.22
C ASN A 222 22.65 11.53 -33.19
N PRO A 223 23.94 11.80 -32.93
CA PRO A 223 24.73 12.72 -33.75
C PRO A 223 25.10 12.16 -35.13
N GLU A 224 25.22 10.84 -35.29
CA GLU A 224 25.57 10.21 -36.56
C GLU A 224 24.42 10.30 -37.56
N LEU A 225 23.18 10.15 -37.07
CA LEU A 225 21.96 10.24 -37.87
C LEU A 225 21.41 11.67 -38.00
N LYS A 226 22.01 12.62 -37.25
CA LYS A 226 21.47 13.99 -37.04
C LYS A 226 19.98 13.99 -36.74
N LEU A 227 19.55 13.07 -35.89
CA LEU A 227 18.14 12.78 -35.62
C LEU A 227 17.89 12.88 -34.11
N ALA A 228 16.85 13.63 -33.75
CA ALA A 228 16.37 13.80 -32.39
C ALA A 228 14.87 13.50 -32.28
N PHE A 229 14.40 13.18 -31.08
CA PHE A 229 12.98 13.10 -30.79
C PHE A 229 12.62 13.76 -29.45
N GLU A 230 11.36 14.17 -29.31
CA GLU A 230 10.78 14.74 -28.09
C GLU A 230 9.36 14.21 -27.88
N TYR A 231 9.03 13.80 -26.65
CA TYR A 231 7.70 13.30 -26.31
C TYR A 231 6.89 14.39 -25.59
N HIS A 232 5.87 14.93 -26.26
CA HIS A 232 5.04 15.98 -25.68
C HIS A 232 3.90 15.38 -24.84
N GLY A 233 4.07 15.43 -23.52
CA GLY A 233 3.04 15.05 -22.55
C GLY A 233 1.81 15.97 -22.58
N LYS A 234 0.74 15.58 -21.87
CA LYS A 234 -0.51 16.35 -21.74
C LYS A 234 -0.30 17.82 -21.32
N GLN A 235 0.76 18.08 -20.55
CA GLN A 235 1.16 19.40 -20.07
C GLN A 235 1.62 20.37 -21.17
N HIS A 236 1.92 19.90 -22.38
CA HIS A 236 2.23 20.75 -23.54
C HIS A 236 0.97 21.22 -24.28
N TYR A 237 -0.21 20.66 -23.94
CA TYR A 237 -1.46 20.91 -24.66
C TYR A 237 -2.58 21.46 -23.77
N GLU A 238 -2.55 21.19 -22.46
CA GLU A 238 -3.57 21.64 -21.51
C GLU A 238 -2.96 22.27 -20.24
N GLU A 239 -3.59 23.32 -19.72
CA GLU A 239 -3.27 23.87 -18.40
C GLU A 239 -3.67 22.89 -17.29
N ILE A 240 -2.68 22.32 -16.59
CA ILE A 240 -2.94 21.41 -15.47
C ILE A 240 -2.92 22.19 -14.16
N GLY A 241 -4.10 22.40 -13.56
CA GLY A 241 -4.33 23.15 -12.31
C GLY A 241 -3.52 22.75 -11.07
N HIS A 242 -2.82 21.61 -11.08
CA HIS A 242 -2.15 21.04 -9.90
C HIS A 242 -0.65 21.38 -9.77
N PHE A 243 -0.05 22.12 -10.71
CA PHE A 243 1.37 22.51 -10.66
C PHE A 243 1.63 23.97 -10.23
N TYR A 244 0.60 24.78 -9.97
CA TYR A 244 0.77 26.22 -9.67
C TYR A 244 1.31 26.57 -8.28
N SER A 245 1.78 25.60 -7.48
CA SER A 245 2.22 25.88 -6.09
C SER A 245 3.72 26.12 -5.91
N ARG A 246 4.56 26.09 -6.95
CA ARG A 246 6.02 26.26 -6.81
C ARG A 246 6.73 27.03 -7.94
N GLY A 247 6.06 28.02 -8.56
CA GLY A 247 6.71 28.87 -9.57
C GLY A 247 6.93 28.19 -10.92
N ASP A 248 6.05 27.24 -11.28
CA ASP A 248 6.11 26.53 -12.56
C ASP A 248 5.69 27.44 -13.74
N MET A 249 6.38 27.27 -14.87
CA MET A 249 6.14 27.99 -16.13
C MET A 249 4.71 27.84 -16.66
N THR A 250 4.18 28.92 -17.23
CA THR A 250 2.89 28.93 -17.92
C THR A 250 2.89 28.05 -19.17
N LEU A 251 1.71 27.66 -19.67
CA LEU A 251 1.58 26.91 -20.92
C LEU A 251 2.22 27.68 -22.10
N GLU A 252 2.05 29.01 -22.13
CA GLU A 252 2.67 29.87 -23.15
C GLU A 252 4.21 29.84 -23.10
N ASP A 253 4.81 29.82 -21.92
CA ASP A 253 6.26 29.74 -21.76
C ASP A 253 6.81 28.39 -22.24
N ARG A 254 6.03 27.31 -22.08
CA ARG A 254 6.39 25.98 -22.60
C ARG A 254 6.31 25.96 -24.13
N MET A 255 5.21 26.45 -24.70
CA MET A 255 5.06 26.55 -26.16
C MET A 255 6.15 27.40 -26.82
N LYS A 256 6.56 28.50 -26.19
CA LYS A 256 7.68 29.34 -26.68
C LYS A 256 9.01 28.59 -26.66
N ARG A 257 9.27 27.77 -25.63
CA ARG A 257 10.48 26.94 -25.58
C ARG A 257 10.47 25.84 -26.63
N ASP A 258 9.34 25.15 -26.80
CA ASP A 258 9.21 24.06 -27.77
C ASP A 258 9.47 24.60 -29.18
N LYS A 259 8.88 25.77 -29.51
CA LYS A 259 9.14 26.45 -30.78
C LYS A 259 10.61 26.85 -30.96
N PHE A 260 11.24 27.38 -29.91
CA PHE A 260 12.66 27.74 -29.96
C PHE A 260 13.56 26.51 -30.14
N LYS A 261 13.22 25.37 -29.52
CA LYS A 261 13.93 24.10 -29.75
C LYS A 261 13.81 23.63 -31.19
N GLU A 262 12.61 23.68 -31.76
CA GLU A 262 12.39 23.31 -33.17
C GLU A 262 13.22 24.20 -34.12
N GLU A 263 13.24 25.51 -33.90
CA GLU A 263 14.03 26.46 -34.69
C GLU A 263 15.52 26.16 -34.58
N LYS A 264 16.03 25.96 -33.36
CA LYS A 264 17.44 25.67 -33.13
C LYS A 264 17.89 24.31 -33.68
N CYS A 265 17.03 23.30 -33.64
CA CYS A 265 17.31 22.01 -34.30
C CYS A 265 17.45 22.19 -35.82
N LYS A 266 16.57 22.99 -36.44
CA LYS A 266 16.66 23.31 -37.88
C LYS A 266 17.95 24.06 -38.22
N GLU A 267 18.37 25.01 -37.39
CA GLU A 267 19.63 25.75 -37.58
C GLU A 267 20.85 24.83 -37.54
N LEU A 268 20.85 23.83 -36.65
CA LEU A 268 21.94 22.85 -36.52
C LEU A 268 21.85 21.71 -37.54
N GLY A 269 20.81 21.69 -38.38
CA GLY A 269 20.55 20.61 -39.34
C GLY A 269 20.23 19.27 -38.67
N ILE A 270 19.58 19.32 -37.50
CA ILE A 270 19.08 18.16 -36.75
C ILE A 270 17.59 18.01 -37.06
N GLU A 271 17.19 16.83 -37.53
CA GLU A 271 15.78 16.49 -37.73
C GLU A 271 15.15 16.13 -36.37
N LEU A 272 14.10 16.86 -35.98
CA LEU A 272 13.39 16.65 -34.72
C LEU A 272 12.01 16.00 -34.97
N ILE A 273 11.76 14.86 -34.34
CA ILE A 273 10.46 14.17 -34.36
C ILE A 273 9.72 14.39 -33.04
N ILE A 274 8.56 15.04 -33.12
CA ILE A 274 7.71 15.29 -31.96
C ILE A 274 6.63 14.21 -31.88
N ILE A 275 6.55 13.52 -30.74
CA ILE A 275 5.60 12.43 -30.49
C ILE A 275 4.57 12.92 -29.47
N PRO A 276 3.32 13.17 -29.88
CA PRO A 276 2.31 13.71 -28.99
C PRO A 276 1.70 12.63 -28.08
N TYR A 277 1.32 13.00 -26.85
CA TYR A 277 0.69 12.08 -25.89
C TYR A 277 -0.66 11.52 -26.34
N THR A 278 -1.27 12.12 -27.37
CA THR A 278 -2.52 11.64 -27.96
C THR A 278 -2.33 10.31 -28.69
N ILE A 279 -1.11 9.97 -29.09
CA ILE A 279 -0.79 8.68 -29.70
C ILE A 279 -0.76 7.61 -28.63
N LYS A 280 -1.67 6.65 -28.75
CA LYS A 280 -1.71 5.49 -27.86
C LYS A 280 -0.46 4.65 -28.06
N SER A 281 -0.04 3.96 -26.99
CA SER A 281 1.20 3.19 -27.00
C SER A 281 1.26 2.07 -28.04
N MET A 282 0.10 1.54 -28.46
CA MET A 282 0.00 0.55 -29.55
C MET A 282 0.31 1.15 -30.92
N ASP A 283 0.01 2.44 -31.12
CA ASP A 283 0.15 3.14 -32.40
C ASP A 283 1.48 3.90 -32.52
N GLN A 284 2.27 3.97 -31.44
CA GLN A 284 3.53 4.71 -31.40
C GLN A 284 4.57 4.21 -32.41
N VAL A 285 4.70 2.89 -32.59
CA VAL A 285 5.64 2.32 -33.57
C VAL A 285 5.26 2.76 -34.97
N SER A 286 4.01 2.54 -35.36
CA SER A 286 3.51 2.92 -36.69
C SER A 286 3.64 4.42 -36.94
N PHE A 287 3.36 5.26 -35.93
CA PHE A 287 3.54 6.71 -36.04
C PHE A 287 5.00 7.10 -36.29
N ILE A 288 5.94 6.58 -35.48
CA ILE A 288 7.37 6.89 -35.60
C ILE A 288 7.91 6.43 -36.96
N VAL A 289 7.54 5.24 -37.41
CA VAL A 289 7.95 4.70 -38.72
C VAL A 289 7.47 5.60 -39.84
N LEU A 290 6.18 5.95 -39.86
CA LEU A 290 5.63 6.84 -40.89
C LEU A 290 6.31 8.21 -40.91
N GLU A 291 6.62 8.79 -39.75
CA GLU A 291 7.33 10.08 -39.67
C GLU A 291 8.79 9.98 -40.14
N LEU A 292 9.45 8.85 -39.91
CA LEU A 292 10.81 8.60 -40.39
C LEU A 292 10.86 8.34 -41.90
N GLU A 293 9.92 7.55 -42.44
CA GLU A 293 9.82 7.28 -43.88
C GLU A 293 9.55 8.56 -44.68
N LYS A 294 8.66 9.43 -44.20
CA LYS A 294 8.39 10.75 -44.83
C LYS A 294 9.65 11.61 -44.95
N ARG A 295 10.59 11.45 -44.03
CA ARG A 295 11.87 12.19 -43.98
C ARG A 295 13.01 11.45 -44.68
N GLY A 296 12.74 10.28 -45.28
CA GLY A 296 13.69 9.53 -46.08
C GLY A 296 14.69 8.67 -45.29
N TYR A 297 14.41 8.38 -44.01
CA TYR A 297 15.27 7.48 -43.22
C TYR A 297 14.99 6.01 -43.57
N SER A 298 16.06 5.23 -43.71
CA SER A 298 15.99 3.77 -43.83
C SER A 298 16.27 3.08 -42.50
N PHE A 299 15.54 2.01 -42.21
CA PHE A 299 15.66 1.25 -40.97
C PHE A 299 16.64 0.07 -41.13
N GLN A 300 17.38 -0.25 -40.07
CA GLN A 300 18.24 -1.44 -40.04
C GLN A 300 17.46 -2.69 -39.62
N ASN A 301 16.46 -2.53 -38.75
CA ASN A 301 15.59 -3.60 -38.28
C ASN A 301 14.15 -3.36 -38.75
N ASP A 302 13.42 -4.46 -38.95
CA ASP A 302 12.01 -4.44 -39.30
C ASP A 302 11.18 -3.86 -38.14
N PRO A 303 10.37 -2.80 -38.36
CA PRO A 303 9.51 -2.24 -37.32
C PRO A 303 8.55 -3.25 -36.67
N GLU A 304 8.11 -4.27 -37.39
CA GLU A 304 7.22 -5.32 -36.84
C GLU A 304 7.97 -6.31 -35.93
N SER A 305 9.31 -6.33 -35.99
CA SER A 305 10.16 -7.20 -35.18
C SER A 305 10.52 -6.63 -33.80
N ILE A 306 10.06 -5.42 -33.47
CA ILE A 306 10.37 -4.75 -32.21
C ILE A 306 9.74 -5.51 -31.04
N ASP A 307 10.60 -6.21 -30.30
CA ASP A 307 10.22 -6.98 -29.13
C ASP A 307 10.29 -6.11 -27.85
N PHE A 308 9.16 -5.51 -27.49
CA PHE A 308 9.00 -4.77 -26.24
C PHE A 308 9.11 -5.64 -24.98
N SER A 309 9.18 -6.98 -25.08
CA SER A 309 9.46 -7.83 -23.91
C SER A 309 10.86 -7.59 -23.33
N LYS A 310 11.78 -7.02 -24.13
CA LYS A 310 13.12 -6.58 -23.71
C LYS A 310 13.12 -5.20 -23.04
N PHE A 311 12.04 -4.44 -23.16
CA PHE A 311 11.84 -3.17 -22.46
C PHE A 311 11.39 -3.45 -21.01
N LEU A 312 12.27 -3.22 -20.03
CA LEU A 312 12.01 -3.46 -18.60
C LEU A 312 12.18 -2.17 -17.80
N PRO A 313 11.42 -1.98 -16.69
CA PRO A 313 11.15 -3.00 -15.66
C PRO A 313 9.65 -3.22 -15.37
N MET A 314 8.97 -4.09 -16.13
CA MET A 314 7.53 -4.39 -15.91
C MET A 314 7.08 -5.84 -16.16
N LYS A 315 8.00 -6.79 -16.35
CA LYS A 315 7.67 -8.21 -16.62
C LYS A 315 6.87 -8.89 -15.49
N GLU A 316 7.07 -8.47 -14.23
CA GLU A 316 6.30 -9.00 -13.11
C GLU A 316 4.86 -8.48 -13.07
N SER A 317 4.65 -7.19 -13.33
CA SER A 317 3.32 -6.57 -13.34
C SER A 317 2.44 -7.08 -14.48
N LEU A 318 3.02 -7.33 -15.67
CA LEU A 318 2.29 -7.95 -16.78
C LEU A 318 1.87 -9.37 -16.45
N LYS A 319 2.77 -10.18 -15.88
CA LYS A 319 2.46 -11.55 -15.45
C LYS A 319 1.33 -11.58 -14.43
N GLU A 320 1.37 -10.69 -13.43
CA GLU A 320 0.32 -10.56 -12.42
C GLU A 320 -1.04 -10.28 -13.07
N ILE A 321 -1.11 -9.40 -14.06
CA ILE A 321 -2.36 -9.08 -14.77
C ILE A 321 -2.83 -10.23 -15.65
N GLN A 322 -1.91 -10.93 -16.30
CA GLN A 322 -2.22 -12.13 -17.08
C GLN A 322 -2.77 -13.25 -16.18
N GLU A 323 -2.24 -13.41 -14.96
CA GLU A 323 -2.74 -14.34 -13.96
C GLU A 323 -4.13 -13.92 -13.46
N ILE A 324 -4.35 -12.63 -13.16
CA ILE A 324 -5.68 -12.12 -12.79
C ILE A 324 -6.68 -12.39 -13.93
N ALA A 325 -6.31 -12.13 -15.18
CA ALA A 325 -7.16 -12.42 -16.33
C ALA A 325 -7.55 -13.90 -16.41
N LYS A 326 -6.57 -14.81 -16.25
CA LYS A 326 -6.80 -16.27 -16.23
C LYS A 326 -7.73 -16.68 -15.10
N SER A 327 -7.51 -16.17 -13.88
CA SER A 327 -8.35 -16.46 -12.71
C SER A 327 -9.80 -15.99 -12.88
N GLN A 328 -10.05 -14.94 -13.66
CA GLN A 328 -11.38 -14.44 -14.00
C GLN A 328 -12.00 -15.16 -15.21
N GLY A 329 -11.39 -16.26 -15.66
CA GLY A 329 -11.84 -17.06 -16.80
C GLY A 329 -11.65 -16.39 -18.16
N GLY A 330 -10.80 -15.38 -18.26
CA GLY A 330 -10.46 -14.71 -19.51
C GLY A 330 -8.97 -14.74 -19.82
N ARG A 331 -8.56 -13.94 -20.82
CA ARG A 331 -7.17 -13.75 -21.19
C ARG A 331 -6.88 -12.27 -21.45
N CYS A 332 -5.64 -11.88 -21.17
CA CYS A 332 -5.10 -10.60 -21.59
C CYS A 332 -4.56 -10.75 -23.01
N LEU A 333 -5.05 -9.91 -23.94
CA LEU A 333 -4.57 -9.87 -25.33
C LEU A 333 -3.38 -8.92 -25.47
N SER A 334 -3.28 -7.92 -24.58
CA SER A 334 -2.11 -7.08 -24.51
C SER A 334 -0.87 -7.87 -24.09
N ILE A 335 0.17 -7.76 -24.92
CA ILE A 335 1.50 -8.33 -24.67
C ILE A 335 2.38 -7.44 -23.79
N GLU A 336 1.88 -6.27 -23.39
CA GLU A 336 2.65 -5.23 -22.71
C GLU A 336 1.89 -4.60 -21.55
N TYR A 337 2.61 -4.24 -20.49
CA TYR A 337 2.09 -3.46 -19.36
C TYR A 337 2.88 -2.16 -19.26
N ILE A 338 2.15 -1.04 -19.29
CA ILE A 338 2.73 0.31 -19.36
C ILE A 338 2.60 1.00 -18.00
N ASN A 339 1.41 1.08 -17.44
CA ASN A 339 1.21 1.50 -16.05
C ASN A 339 -0.18 1.05 -15.59
N VAL A 340 -0.54 1.41 -14.35
CA VAL A 340 -1.82 1.01 -13.76
C VAL A 340 -3.05 1.65 -14.43
N ASP A 341 -2.86 2.76 -15.13
CA ASP A 341 -3.91 3.59 -15.72
C ASP A 341 -3.98 3.48 -17.25
N THR A 342 -2.98 2.89 -17.91
CA THR A 342 -3.03 2.61 -19.35
C THR A 342 -3.98 1.47 -19.64
N GLU A 343 -4.88 1.67 -20.59
CA GLU A 343 -5.82 0.64 -21.02
C GLU A 343 -5.09 -0.54 -21.66
N MET A 344 -5.49 -1.75 -21.27
CA MET A 344 -5.06 -3.01 -21.83
C MET A 344 -6.29 -3.75 -22.40
N GLU A 345 -6.06 -4.55 -23.43
CA GLU A 345 -7.08 -5.34 -24.09
C GLU A 345 -7.21 -6.72 -23.43
N PHE A 346 -8.46 -7.11 -23.17
CA PHE A 346 -8.82 -8.36 -22.54
C PHE A 346 -9.98 -9.04 -23.27
N GLU A 347 -10.04 -10.35 -23.14
CA GLU A 347 -11.14 -11.19 -23.60
C GLU A 347 -11.67 -12.03 -22.43
N CYS A 348 -12.97 -11.99 -22.16
CA CYS A 348 -13.57 -12.80 -21.09
C CYS A 348 -14.03 -14.18 -21.58
N ALA A 349 -14.42 -15.06 -20.63
CA ALA A 349 -14.98 -16.38 -20.91
C ALA A 349 -16.15 -16.35 -21.92
N ASN A 350 -16.97 -15.30 -21.89
CA ASN A 350 -18.12 -15.12 -22.78
C ASN A 350 -17.74 -14.56 -24.17
N GLY A 351 -16.45 -14.48 -24.50
CA GLY A 351 -15.94 -13.99 -25.79
C GLY A 351 -16.03 -12.47 -25.98
N HIS A 352 -16.32 -11.69 -24.93
CA HIS A 352 -16.31 -10.24 -25.04
C HIS A 352 -14.88 -9.70 -25.03
N ARG A 353 -14.50 -8.98 -26.08
CA ARG A 353 -13.31 -8.14 -26.12
C ARG A 353 -13.60 -6.77 -25.52
N PHE A 354 -12.74 -6.30 -24.64
CA PHE A 354 -12.88 -5.00 -23.99
C PHE A 354 -11.53 -4.44 -23.55
N PHE A 355 -11.49 -3.11 -23.47
CA PHE A 355 -10.37 -2.37 -22.90
C PHE A 355 -10.64 -2.06 -21.43
N ASN A 356 -9.62 -2.19 -20.58
CA ASN A 356 -9.69 -1.83 -19.18
C ASN A 356 -8.31 -1.50 -18.62
N THR A 357 -8.26 -0.72 -17.54
CA THR A 357 -6.99 -0.38 -16.90
C THR A 357 -6.60 -1.43 -15.86
N PRO A 358 -5.31 -1.76 -15.72
CA PRO A 358 -4.84 -2.69 -14.70
C PRO A 358 -5.29 -2.37 -13.28
N TYR A 359 -5.38 -1.09 -12.92
CA TYR A 359 -5.94 -0.65 -11.64
C TYR A 359 -7.35 -1.18 -11.40
N ARG A 360 -8.22 -1.10 -12.43
CA ARG A 360 -9.61 -1.54 -12.34
C ARG A 360 -9.72 -3.05 -12.33
N ILE A 361 -8.87 -3.74 -13.09
CA ILE A 361 -8.74 -5.21 -13.07
C ILE A 361 -8.32 -5.71 -11.69
N LYS A 362 -7.29 -5.11 -11.08
CA LYS A 362 -6.83 -5.42 -9.72
C LYS A 362 -7.90 -5.16 -8.66
N LYS A 363 -8.80 -4.19 -8.89
CA LYS A 363 -9.97 -3.92 -8.04
C LYS A 363 -11.15 -4.88 -8.28
N GLY A 364 -11.04 -5.85 -9.19
CA GLY A 364 -12.09 -6.83 -9.49
C GLY A 364 -13.11 -6.38 -10.54
N ASN A 365 -12.92 -5.24 -11.20
CA ASN A 365 -13.78 -4.82 -12.31
C ASN A 365 -13.30 -5.50 -13.60
N TRP A 366 -13.77 -6.72 -13.87
CA TRP A 366 -13.38 -7.51 -15.03
C TRP A 366 -14.10 -7.06 -16.31
N CYS A 367 -15.22 -7.71 -16.67
CA CYS A 367 -15.97 -7.43 -17.89
C CYS A 367 -17.30 -6.72 -17.58
N ARG A 368 -17.48 -5.49 -18.08
CA ARG A 368 -18.74 -4.74 -17.88
C ARG A 368 -19.94 -5.46 -18.49
N LYS A 369 -19.79 -6.06 -19.68
CA LYS A 369 -20.89 -6.79 -20.34
C LYS A 369 -21.32 -8.00 -19.51
N CYS A 370 -20.37 -8.80 -19.01
CA CYS A 370 -20.70 -9.92 -18.12
C CYS A 370 -21.32 -9.44 -16.80
N PHE A 371 -20.77 -8.38 -16.19
CA PHE A 371 -21.34 -7.79 -14.98
C PHE A 371 -22.79 -7.32 -15.19
N TYR A 372 -23.11 -6.73 -16.34
CA TYR A 372 -24.47 -6.36 -16.69
C TYR A 372 -25.36 -7.57 -16.99
N ILE A 373 -24.84 -8.65 -17.58
CA ILE A 373 -25.60 -9.89 -17.82
C ILE A 373 -25.90 -10.60 -16.49
N GLU A 374 -24.96 -10.66 -15.55
CA GLU A 374 -25.15 -11.21 -14.20
C GLU A 374 -26.12 -10.33 -13.37
N LYS A 375 -26.01 -9.00 -13.48
CA LYS A 375 -27.02 -8.10 -12.91
C LYS A 375 -28.38 -8.24 -13.57
N ALA A 376 -28.46 -8.40 -14.89
CA ALA A 376 -29.70 -8.66 -15.60
C ALA A 376 -30.30 -10.05 -15.29
N GLY A 377 -29.49 -11.00 -14.83
CA GLY A 377 -29.96 -12.27 -14.26
C GLY A 377 -30.54 -12.11 -12.85
N SER A 378 -30.03 -11.18 -12.05
CA SER A 378 -30.50 -10.89 -10.68
C SER A 378 -31.62 -9.86 -10.61
N THR A 379 -31.75 -8.97 -11.60
CA THR A 379 -32.97 -8.21 -11.87
C THR A 379 -33.68 -8.87 -13.03
N GLN A 380 -34.51 -9.87 -12.69
CA GLN A 380 -35.55 -10.41 -13.58
C GLN A 380 -36.04 -9.31 -14.53
N ARG A 381 -35.96 -9.61 -15.83
CA ARG A 381 -36.77 -8.94 -16.84
C ARG A 381 -38.15 -8.67 -16.25
N LEU A 382 -38.51 -7.40 -16.13
CA LEU A 382 -39.91 -7.02 -15.99
C LEU A 382 -40.56 -7.26 -17.36
N ASP A 383 -40.83 -8.53 -17.65
CA ASP A 383 -41.68 -8.92 -18.76
C ASP A 383 -43.06 -8.27 -18.58
N SER A 384 -43.71 -7.93 -19.70
CA SER A 384 -45.04 -7.32 -19.73
C SER A 384 -46.08 -8.05 -18.86
N ASN A 385 -45.89 -9.35 -18.64
CA ASN A 385 -46.73 -10.20 -17.79
C ASN A 385 -46.74 -9.81 -16.30
N ILE A 386 -45.65 -9.26 -15.74
CA ILE A 386 -45.61 -8.88 -14.31
C ILE A 386 -46.59 -7.74 -14.00
N MET A 387 -46.81 -6.82 -14.94
CA MET A 387 -47.78 -5.75 -14.76
C MET A 387 -49.20 -6.30 -14.66
N GLN A 388 -49.51 -7.32 -15.46
CA GLN A 388 -50.82 -7.96 -15.49
C GLN A 388 -51.04 -8.86 -14.27
N GLU A 389 -50.01 -9.59 -13.83
CA GLU A 389 -50.04 -10.37 -12.58
C GLU A 389 -50.21 -9.48 -11.33
N LEU A 390 -49.49 -8.37 -11.25
CA LEU A 390 -49.64 -7.41 -10.14
C LEU A 390 -51.03 -6.75 -10.15
N ALA A 391 -51.56 -6.46 -11.34
CA ALA A 391 -52.92 -5.95 -11.47
C ALA A 391 -53.92 -6.99 -10.94
N ASN A 392 -53.82 -8.24 -11.39
CA ASN A 392 -54.69 -9.34 -10.95
C ASN A 392 -54.62 -9.59 -9.44
N LYS A 393 -53.42 -9.53 -8.85
CA LYS A 393 -53.21 -9.73 -7.40
C LYS A 393 -54.02 -8.75 -6.54
N TYR A 394 -54.18 -7.51 -6.99
CA TYR A 394 -54.92 -6.48 -6.27
C TYR A 394 -56.32 -6.21 -6.83
N GLY A 395 -56.77 -7.00 -7.81
CA GLY A 395 -58.05 -6.81 -8.51
C GLY A 395 -58.09 -5.52 -9.34
N TRP A 396 -56.95 -5.10 -9.87
CA TRP A 396 -56.76 -3.90 -10.69
C TRP A 396 -56.48 -4.29 -12.14
N GLN A 397 -56.53 -3.32 -13.04
CA GLN A 397 -56.20 -3.48 -14.46
C GLN A 397 -55.11 -2.48 -14.85
N CYS A 398 -54.02 -2.95 -15.47
CA CYS A 398 -53.02 -2.06 -16.06
C CYS A 398 -53.50 -1.56 -17.42
N LEU A 399 -53.45 -0.25 -17.66
CA LEU A 399 -53.84 0.40 -18.91
C LEU A 399 -52.62 0.84 -19.75
N SER A 400 -51.41 0.68 -19.23
CA SER A 400 -50.17 1.01 -19.95
C SER A 400 -49.65 -0.22 -20.69
N HIS A 401 -49.35 -0.04 -21.99
CA HIS A 401 -48.88 -1.12 -22.87
C HIS A 401 -47.34 -1.25 -22.93
N GLU A 402 -46.59 -0.28 -22.39
CA GLU A 402 -45.12 -0.28 -22.40
C GLU A 402 -44.53 0.10 -21.04
N TYR A 403 -43.46 -0.60 -20.64
CA TYR A 403 -42.68 -0.31 -19.44
C TYR A 403 -41.23 -0.01 -19.84
N LYS A 404 -40.78 1.24 -19.65
CA LYS A 404 -39.40 1.64 -20.02
C LYS A 404 -38.44 1.56 -18.84
N ASN A 405 -38.84 1.98 -17.63
CA ASN A 405 -38.00 1.89 -16.43
C ASN A 405 -38.80 2.04 -15.11
N ALA A 406 -38.14 1.78 -13.97
CA ALA A 406 -38.74 1.73 -12.64
C ALA A 406 -39.24 3.09 -12.08
N ARG A 407 -38.82 4.21 -12.70
CA ARG A 407 -39.22 5.56 -12.27
C ARG A 407 -40.44 6.07 -13.01
N GLU A 408 -40.78 5.47 -14.15
CA GLU A 408 -41.92 5.88 -14.95
C GLU A 408 -43.23 5.41 -14.32
N LYS A 409 -44.25 6.27 -14.35
CA LYS A 409 -45.57 5.96 -13.79
C LYS A 409 -46.41 5.31 -14.86
N LEU A 410 -47.03 4.19 -14.51
CA LEU A 410 -47.99 3.48 -15.35
C LEU A 410 -49.42 3.85 -14.92
N LYS A 411 -50.36 3.76 -15.86
CA LYS A 411 -51.79 3.97 -15.62
C LYS A 411 -52.44 2.65 -15.18
N TRP A 412 -53.16 2.71 -14.06
CA TRP A 412 -53.85 1.58 -13.45
C TRP A 412 -55.33 1.94 -13.22
N LYS A 413 -56.20 0.95 -13.24
CA LYS A 413 -57.62 1.07 -12.91
C LYS A 413 -57.95 0.13 -11.75
N CYS A 414 -58.49 0.65 -10.66
CA CYS A 414 -58.85 -0.19 -9.51
C CYS A 414 -60.19 -0.93 -9.73
N GLY A 415 -60.49 -1.92 -8.88
CA GLY A 415 -61.75 -2.68 -8.94
C GLY A 415 -63.02 -1.84 -8.71
N LYS A 416 -62.90 -0.64 -8.11
CA LYS A 416 -63.99 0.35 -8.00
C LYS A 416 -64.12 1.28 -9.22
N GLY A 417 -63.26 1.11 -10.23
CA GLY A 417 -63.31 1.86 -11.49
C GLY A 417 -62.43 3.11 -11.56
N HIS A 418 -61.75 3.51 -10.49
CA HIS A 418 -60.88 4.70 -10.49
C HIS A 418 -59.58 4.47 -11.25
N ILE A 419 -59.20 5.44 -12.09
CA ILE A 419 -57.96 5.43 -12.86
C ILE A 419 -56.91 6.25 -12.11
N PHE A 420 -55.69 5.72 -11.95
CA PHE A 420 -54.60 6.40 -11.23
C PHE A 420 -53.22 6.04 -11.80
N GLU A 421 -52.23 6.89 -11.54
CA GLU A 421 -50.86 6.73 -12.04
C GLU A 421 -49.86 6.40 -10.94
N ARG A 422 -49.15 5.27 -11.07
CA ARG A 422 -48.12 4.82 -10.12
C ARG A 422 -47.01 4.04 -10.78
N SER A 423 -45.81 4.13 -10.21
CA SER A 423 -44.69 3.28 -10.59
C SER A 423 -44.88 1.85 -10.06
N VAL A 424 -44.24 0.89 -10.71
CA VAL A 424 -44.32 -0.54 -10.34
C VAL A 424 -43.84 -0.79 -8.90
N SER A 425 -42.86 -0.04 -8.41
CA SER A 425 -42.38 -0.12 -7.02
C SER A 425 -43.47 0.19 -6.00
N HIS A 426 -44.22 1.29 -6.21
CA HIS A 426 -45.32 1.69 -5.33
C HIS A 426 -46.46 0.66 -5.32
N VAL A 427 -46.73 0.05 -6.48
CA VAL A 427 -47.76 -0.99 -6.62
C VAL A 427 -47.34 -2.28 -5.90
N LYS A 428 -46.06 -2.68 -5.99
CA LYS A 428 -45.52 -3.83 -5.24
C LYS A 428 -45.65 -3.65 -3.73
N GLU A 429 -45.44 -2.44 -3.24
CA GLU A 429 -45.59 -2.08 -1.82
C GLU A 429 -47.04 -1.91 -1.36
N GLY A 430 -48.03 -2.16 -2.23
CA GLY A 430 -49.46 -2.08 -1.88
C GLY A 430 -50.01 -0.67 -1.77
N ARG A 431 -49.26 0.35 -2.22
CA ARG A 431 -49.70 1.75 -2.25
C ARG A 431 -50.64 1.97 -3.43
N GLY A 432 -51.91 1.65 -3.20
CA GLY A 432 -52.98 1.61 -4.21
C GLY A 432 -53.63 2.95 -4.56
N CYS A 433 -54.84 2.87 -5.11
CA CYS A 433 -55.62 4.01 -5.57
C CYS A 433 -55.76 5.09 -4.47
N PRO A 434 -55.33 6.35 -4.72
CA PRO A 434 -55.42 7.44 -3.75
C PRO A 434 -56.84 7.70 -3.25
N GLU A 435 -57.84 7.48 -4.08
CA GLU A 435 -59.24 7.70 -3.70
C GLU A 435 -59.80 6.56 -2.85
N CYS A 436 -59.40 5.31 -3.14
CA CYS A 436 -59.79 4.17 -2.30
C CYS A 436 -59.05 4.16 -0.95
N GLY A 437 -57.86 4.77 -0.88
CA GLY A 437 -57.09 4.91 0.36
C GLY A 437 -57.59 6.00 1.31
N LYS A 438 -58.37 6.98 0.82
CA LYS A 438 -58.97 8.05 1.64
C LYS A 438 -60.28 7.65 2.32
N LEU A 439 -60.87 6.52 1.91
CA LEU A 439 -62.13 5.96 2.45
C LEU A 439 -61.88 4.75 3.38
N ARG A 440 -60.68 4.66 3.97
CA ARG A 440 -60.27 3.58 4.87
C ARG A 440 -60.17 4.04 6.31
#